data_AF-A0A419YA55-F1
#
_entry.id   AF-A0A419YA55-F1
#
_cell.length_a   1.000
_cell.length_b   1.000
_cell.length_c   1.000
_cell.angle_alpha   90.00
_cell.angle_beta   90.00
_cell.angle_gamma   90.00
#
_symmetry.space_group_name_H-M   'P 1'
#
loop_
_entity.id
_entity.type
_entity.pdbx_description
1 polymer ?
#
loop_
_entity_poly.entity_id
_entity_poly.type
_entity_poly.pdbx_seq_one_letter_code
_entity_poly.pdbx_strand_id
1 'polypeptide(L)'
;MPAPRRKPAAVLALASAAALALPVLAASTAQAASVANWDKVAQCESSGNWSINSGNSLYGGLQFDLPTWRAYGGTQYAAYPHQATKQQQILIGEKVLNGPQGAGAWPHCGGPLVGDHTNPYPTTPAPTERGTLYHEVRDPWGSWSGFAAVIGYGSAPSFNAGQEAITSTPDRSTQSLARGNDGNLYHTARYPDGSWTGWAPLGGVGGAANFAASTFSIAGMPNGDAQVLAVGNDGGIYFNARLVSGSWQGWSKVGDWSARKVSIAAMPNGDSQVLIVGNDGLVYHNIRFDNGSWQGWNGVAGFGGAASFGASNVAITGMPNGDAQLVAVGNDGNVYHSIRLANGSWQGWGPVAGVGGAANFAASSIGITSTPNGDAQLVAVGNDGIAYHNARFASGSWQGWGSLGFGAVNVAITGLADGSSQVLATHS
;
A
#
# COMPACT_ATOMS: atom_id res chain seq x y z
N MET A 1 -59.11 -55.19 -39.23
CA MET A 1 -57.63 -55.30 -39.36
C MET A 1 -57.01 -54.18 -38.52
N PRO A 2 -56.01 -54.47 -37.67
CA PRO A 2 -55.66 -53.62 -36.53
C PRO A 2 -54.58 -52.58 -36.85
N ALA A 3 -54.64 -51.44 -36.17
CA ALA A 3 -53.66 -50.36 -36.23
C ALA A 3 -52.28 -50.80 -35.68
N PRO A 4 -51.15 -50.42 -36.31
CA PRO A 4 -49.84 -50.73 -35.77
C PRO A 4 -49.40 -49.70 -34.70
N ARG A 5 -49.12 -50.22 -33.51
CA ARG A 5 -48.43 -49.55 -32.40
C ARG A 5 -47.04 -49.06 -32.84
N ARG A 6 -46.75 -47.76 -32.70
CA ARG A 6 -45.39 -47.20 -32.80
C ARG A 6 -44.72 -47.22 -31.42
N LYS A 7 -43.56 -47.86 -31.31
CA LYS A 7 -42.68 -47.87 -30.13
C LYS A 7 -41.99 -46.50 -29.99
N PRO A 8 -41.69 -46.01 -28.77
CA PRO A 8 -40.89 -44.80 -28.60
C PRO A 8 -39.41 -45.12 -28.87
N ALA A 9 -38.79 -44.36 -29.78
CA ALA A 9 -37.35 -44.39 -30.01
C ALA A 9 -36.67 -43.44 -29.01
N ALA A 10 -35.74 -43.96 -28.22
CA ALA A 10 -34.87 -43.19 -27.34
C ALA A 10 -33.92 -42.35 -28.20
N VAL A 11 -33.97 -41.02 -28.04
CA VAL A 11 -33.01 -40.09 -28.64
C VAL A 11 -31.81 -40.01 -27.70
N LEU A 12 -30.69 -40.58 -28.14
CA LEU A 12 -29.39 -40.47 -27.48
C LEU A 12 -28.81 -39.09 -27.80
N ALA A 13 -28.84 -38.17 -26.83
CA ALA A 13 -28.19 -36.86 -26.94
C ALA A 13 -26.68 -37.04 -26.70
N LEU A 14 -25.87 -36.98 -27.76
CA LEU A 14 -24.42 -36.83 -27.67
C LEU A 14 -24.11 -35.35 -27.36
N ALA A 15 -23.90 -35.03 -26.08
CA ALA A 15 -23.34 -33.76 -25.66
C ALA A 15 -21.81 -33.82 -25.78
N SER A 16 -21.26 -33.23 -26.84
CA SER A 16 -19.81 -33.02 -27.00
C SER A 16 -19.38 -31.80 -26.20
N ALA A 17 -18.97 -31.99 -24.94
CA ALA A 17 -18.30 -30.94 -24.18
C ALA A 17 -16.80 -30.92 -24.54
N ALA A 18 -16.41 -29.99 -25.42
CA ALA A 18 -15.01 -29.67 -25.63
C ALA A 18 -14.51 -28.84 -24.42
N ALA A 19 -13.86 -29.50 -23.47
CA ALA A 19 -13.15 -28.83 -22.38
C ALA A 19 -11.88 -28.16 -22.94
N LEU A 20 -11.96 -26.84 -23.16
CA LEU A 20 -10.77 -26.02 -23.36
C LEU A 20 -10.00 -25.96 -22.04
N ALA A 21 -8.92 -26.73 -21.94
CA ALA A 21 -7.97 -26.64 -20.84
C ALA A 21 -7.23 -25.30 -20.95
N LEU A 22 -7.65 -24.33 -20.14
CA LEU A 22 -6.86 -23.12 -19.89
C LEU A 22 -5.57 -23.52 -19.16
N PRO A 23 -4.39 -23.03 -19.57
CA PRO A 23 -3.20 -23.17 -18.75
C PRO A 23 -3.42 -22.37 -17.48
N VAL A 24 -3.54 -23.07 -16.35
CA VAL A 24 -3.48 -22.46 -15.02
C VAL A 24 -2.04 -21.98 -14.82
N LEU A 25 -1.79 -20.72 -15.11
CA LEU A 25 -0.60 -20.04 -14.65
C LEU A 25 -0.71 -19.96 -13.13
N ALA A 26 0.05 -20.81 -12.43
CA ALA A 26 0.20 -20.73 -10.98
C ALA A 26 0.74 -19.33 -10.65
N ALA A 27 -0.04 -18.54 -9.92
CA ALA A 27 0.42 -17.29 -9.36
C ALA A 27 1.57 -17.60 -8.38
N SER A 28 2.75 -17.02 -8.60
CA SER A 28 3.85 -17.07 -7.64
C SER A 28 3.43 -16.26 -6.42
N THR A 29 3.05 -16.94 -5.34
CA THR A 29 2.91 -16.34 -4.01
C THR A 29 4.27 -15.79 -3.59
N ALA A 30 4.32 -14.55 -3.08
CA ALA A 30 5.52 -14.06 -2.40
C ALA A 30 5.86 -15.01 -1.23
N GLN A 31 7.08 -15.55 -1.24
CA GLN A 31 7.57 -16.54 -0.29
C GLN A 31 8.48 -15.78 0.68
N ALA A 32 8.11 -15.71 1.96
CA ALA A 32 8.93 -15.06 2.98
C ALA A 32 9.18 -16.05 4.11
N ALA A 33 10.44 -16.40 4.38
CA ALA A 33 10.74 -17.48 5.31
C ALA A 33 11.32 -16.98 6.63
N SER A 34 10.92 -17.62 7.72
CA SER A 34 11.49 -17.41 9.06
C SER A 34 13.01 -17.65 9.09
N VAL A 35 13.72 -17.01 10.02
CA VAL A 35 15.18 -17.23 10.22
C VAL A 35 15.47 -18.71 10.47
N ALA A 36 14.58 -19.40 11.15
CA ALA A 36 14.72 -20.83 11.42
C ALA A 36 14.69 -21.68 10.13
N ASN A 37 13.90 -21.28 9.12
CA ASN A 37 13.90 -21.96 7.83
C ASN A 37 15.12 -21.56 6.99
N TRP A 38 15.58 -20.32 7.06
CA TRP A 38 16.87 -19.93 6.48
C TRP A 38 18.07 -20.63 7.11
N ASP A 39 18.02 -20.90 8.41
CA ASP A 39 19.04 -21.70 9.11
C ASP A 39 19.08 -23.13 8.59
N LYS A 40 17.93 -23.72 8.24
CA LYS A 40 17.88 -25.05 7.61
C LYS A 40 18.49 -25.03 6.21
N VAL A 41 18.23 -23.97 5.43
CA VAL A 41 18.87 -23.78 4.12
C VAL A 41 20.38 -23.66 4.30
N ALA A 42 20.85 -22.78 5.18
CA ALA A 42 22.28 -22.61 5.43
C ALA A 42 22.94 -23.88 5.98
N GLN A 43 22.24 -24.65 6.81
CA GLN A 43 22.72 -25.94 7.30
C GLN A 43 22.93 -26.94 6.16
N CYS A 44 22.04 -26.95 5.17
CA CYS A 44 22.13 -27.80 3.99
C CYS A 44 23.22 -27.30 3.02
N GLU A 45 23.30 -25.99 2.78
CA GLU A 45 24.17 -25.37 1.78
C GLU A 45 25.64 -25.25 2.23
N SER A 46 25.88 -24.88 3.48
CA SER A 46 27.20 -24.50 4.01
C SER A 46 27.53 -25.15 5.36
N SER A 47 26.78 -26.19 5.75
CA SER A 47 26.86 -26.76 7.11
C SER A 47 26.64 -25.72 8.22
N GLY A 48 25.90 -24.64 7.92
CA GLY A 48 25.58 -23.55 8.84
C GLY A 48 26.68 -22.48 8.96
N ASN A 49 27.72 -22.53 8.13
CA ASN A 49 28.82 -21.57 8.18
C ASN A 49 28.55 -20.32 7.34
N TRP A 50 28.01 -19.29 7.99
CA TRP A 50 27.67 -18.00 7.38
C TRP A 50 28.86 -17.21 6.82
N SER A 51 30.09 -17.51 7.22
CA SER A 51 31.30 -16.84 6.75
C SER A 51 32.12 -17.70 5.78
N ILE A 52 31.55 -18.80 5.26
CA ILE A 52 32.29 -19.73 4.41
C ILE A 52 32.74 -19.09 3.10
N ASN A 53 34.00 -19.36 2.76
CA ASN A 53 34.58 -19.10 1.44
C ASN A 53 35.62 -20.20 1.17
N SER A 54 35.15 -21.32 0.60
CA SER A 54 35.97 -22.51 0.33
C SER A 54 36.68 -22.46 -1.03
N GLY A 55 36.52 -21.37 -1.78
CA GLY A 55 37.06 -21.24 -3.14
C GLY A 55 36.22 -21.92 -4.24
N ASN A 56 34.99 -22.36 -3.93
CA ASN A 56 34.07 -22.99 -4.89
C ASN A 56 33.20 -21.98 -5.69
N SER A 57 33.60 -20.72 -5.75
CA SER A 57 32.88 -19.60 -6.40
C SER A 57 31.51 -19.23 -5.79
N LEU A 58 31.15 -19.84 -4.65
CA LEU A 58 29.97 -19.52 -3.88
C LEU A 58 30.38 -19.03 -2.49
N TYR A 59 29.57 -18.17 -1.89
CA TYR A 59 29.97 -17.44 -0.68
C TYR A 59 28.87 -17.42 0.38
N GLY A 60 29.29 -17.48 1.64
CA GLY A 60 28.42 -17.30 2.79
C GLY A 60 27.46 -18.46 3.04
N GLY A 61 26.60 -18.29 4.04
CA GLY A 61 25.75 -19.35 4.57
C GLY A 61 24.75 -19.91 3.56
N LEU A 62 24.27 -19.05 2.67
CA LEU A 62 23.30 -19.40 1.62
C LEU A 62 23.95 -19.74 0.28
N GLN A 63 25.29 -19.82 0.24
CA GLN A 63 26.06 -20.18 -0.96
C GLN A 63 25.69 -19.33 -2.20
N PHE A 64 25.64 -18.00 -2.04
CA PHE A 64 25.39 -17.10 -3.17
C PHE A 64 26.57 -17.07 -4.14
N ASP A 65 26.29 -17.02 -5.44
CA ASP A 65 27.27 -16.53 -6.41
C ASP A 65 27.35 -14.98 -6.37
N LEU A 66 28.48 -14.44 -6.81
CA LEU A 66 28.73 -13.00 -6.76
C LEU A 66 27.82 -12.19 -7.72
N PRO A 67 27.49 -12.66 -8.94
CA PRO A 67 26.53 -11.99 -9.80
C PRO A 67 25.14 -11.83 -9.16
N THR A 68 24.60 -12.87 -8.54
CA THR A 68 23.31 -12.85 -7.85
C THR A 68 23.35 -11.92 -6.64
N TRP A 69 24.40 -12.01 -5.82
CA TRP A 69 24.60 -11.08 -4.71
C TRP A 69 24.53 -9.62 -5.14
N ARG A 70 25.20 -9.28 -6.25
CA ARG A 70 25.20 -7.92 -6.83
C ARG A 70 23.83 -7.55 -7.40
N ALA A 71 23.22 -8.45 -8.17
CA ALA A 71 21.93 -8.21 -8.84
C ALA A 71 20.81 -7.91 -7.84
N TYR A 72 20.81 -8.56 -6.69
CA TYR A 72 19.80 -8.36 -5.64
C TYR A 72 20.22 -7.31 -4.59
N GLY A 73 21.32 -6.58 -4.84
CA GLY A 73 21.72 -5.41 -4.06
C GLY A 73 22.55 -5.69 -2.81
N GLY A 74 23.14 -6.87 -2.67
CA GLY A 74 23.96 -7.24 -1.52
C GLY A 74 25.23 -6.40 -1.33
N THR A 75 25.70 -5.72 -2.38
CA THR A 75 26.85 -4.80 -2.32
C THR A 75 26.64 -3.59 -1.42
N GLN A 76 25.39 -3.29 -1.04
CA GLN A 76 25.10 -2.29 -0.02
C GLN A 76 25.60 -2.69 1.38
N TYR A 77 25.72 -4.00 1.63
CA TYR A 77 26.12 -4.57 2.92
C TYR A 77 27.61 -4.93 2.91
N ALA A 78 28.05 -5.67 1.89
CA ALA A 78 29.44 -6.04 1.73
C ALA A 78 29.77 -6.39 0.28
N ALA A 79 31.05 -6.30 -0.10
CA ALA A 79 31.49 -6.63 -1.45
C ALA A 79 31.24 -8.10 -1.82
N TYR A 80 31.30 -9.01 -0.83
CA TYR A 80 31.01 -10.43 -0.99
C TYR A 80 30.04 -10.94 0.10
N PRO A 81 29.23 -11.98 -0.18
CA PRO A 81 28.29 -12.55 0.79
C PRO A 81 28.92 -13.00 2.11
N HIS A 82 30.06 -13.71 2.07
CA HIS A 82 30.76 -14.22 3.26
C HIS A 82 31.30 -13.12 4.20
N GLN A 83 31.36 -11.87 3.72
CA GLN A 83 31.73 -10.69 4.49
C GLN A 83 30.52 -10.00 5.14
N ALA A 84 29.31 -10.31 4.67
CA ALA A 84 28.06 -9.79 5.20
C ALA A 84 27.60 -10.64 6.39
N THR A 85 26.88 -10.03 7.32
CA THR A 85 26.29 -10.75 8.46
C THR A 85 25.25 -11.76 7.99
N LYS A 86 24.98 -12.78 8.82
CA LYS A 86 23.87 -13.73 8.61
C LYS A 86 22.56 -13.01 8.23
N GLN A 87 22.23 -11.94 8.96
CA GLN A 87 21.06 -11.13 8.71
C GLN A 87 21.06 -10.51 7.32
N GLN A 88 22.15 -9.87 6.92
CA GLN A 88 22.27 -9.26 5.60
C GLN A 88 22.18 -10.31 4.47
N GLN A 89 22.75 -11.49 4.67
CA GLN A 89 22.64 -12.59 3.70
C GLN A 89 21.20 -13.09 3.56
N ILE A 90 20.50 -13.27 4.69
CA ILE A 90 19.09 -13.67 4.68
C ILE A 90 18.21 -12.58 4.04
N LEU A 91 18.47 -11.28 4.28
CA LEU A 91 17.74 -10.19 3.63
C LEU A 91 17.90 -10.21 2.09
N ILE A 92 19.07 -10.60 1.59
CA ILE A 92 19.26 -10.81 0.15
C ILE A 92 18.62 -12.12 -0.32
N GLY A 93 18.64 -13.16 0.52
CA GLY A 93 17.96 -14.43 0.27
C GLY A 93 16.47 -14.27 0.07
N GLU A 94 15.82 -13.46 0.91
CA GLU A 94 14.42 -13.07 0.78
C GLU A 94 14.11 -12.40 -0.57
N LYS A 95 15.01 -11.55 -1.08
CA LYS A 95 14.82 -10.94 -2.40
C LYS A 95 14.92 -11.95 -3.54
N VAL A 96 15.85 -12.89 -3.45
CA VAL A 96 16.00 -13.99 -4.42
C VAL A 96 14.80 -14.94 -4.36
N LEU A 97 14.32 -15.24 -3.15
CA LEU A 97 13.13 -16.05 -2.89
C LEU A 97 11.84 -15.40 -3.43
N ASN A 98 11.76 -14.07 -3.44
CA ASN A 98 10.66 -13.34 -4.07
C ASN A 98 10.84 -13.13 -5.60
N GLY A 99 12.01 -13.46 -6.13
CA GLY A 99 12.31 -13.41 -7.56
C GLY A 99 11.67 -14.57 -8.35
N PRO A 100 11.81 -14.57 -9.68
CA PRO A 100 11.18 -15.58 -10.56
C PRO A 100 11.60 -17.03 -10.26
N GLN A 101 12.75 -17.23 -9.61
CA GLN A 101 13.30 -18.54 -9.28
C GLN A 101 12.67 -19.11 -8.00
N GLY A 102 12.11 -18.27 -7.12
CA GLY A 102 11.53 -18.69 -5.85
C GLY A 102 12.53 -19.47 -4.99
N ALA A 103 12.00 -20.42 -4.22
CA ALA A 103 12.81 -21.41 -3.50
C ALA A 103 13.71 -22.26 -4.42
N GLY A 104 13.44 -22.27 -5.73
CA GLY A 104 14.23 -22.97 -6.75
C GLY A 104 15.64 -22.40 -6.97
N ALA A 105 15.95 -21.22 -6.41
CA ALA A 105 17.33 -20.72 -6.33
C ALA A 105 18.24 -21.58 -5.44
N TRP A 106 17.64 -22.42 -4.57
CA TRP A 106 18.32 -23.46 -3.78
C TRP A 106 17.74 -24.83 -4.12
N PRO A 107 18.10 -25.44 -5.28
CA PRO A 107 17.39 -26.59 -5.84
C PRO A 107 17.24 -27.81 -4.91
N HIS A 108 18.20 -28.02 -4.00
CA HIS A 108 18.21 -29.14 -3.07
C HIS A 108 17.90 -28.75 -1.63
N CYS A 109 18.13 -27.50 -1.26
CA CYS A 109 18.03 -27.03 0.12
C CYS A 109 16.86 -26.07 0.37
N GLY A 110 16.18 -25.59 -0.67
CA GLY A 110 15.12 -24.57 -0.60
C GLY A 110 13.75 -25.07 -0.11
N GLY A 111 13.58 -26.38 0.10
CA GLY A 111 12.32 -26.97 0.59
C GLY A 111 11.71 -26.29 1.82
N PRO A 112 12.48 -25.91 2.86
CA PRO A 112 11.98 -25.19 4.03
C PRO A 112 11.40 -23.80 3.74
N LEU A 113 11.69 -23.20 2.59
CA LEU A 113 11.22 -21.86 2.21
C LEU A 113 9.83 -21.88 1.56
N VAL A 114 9.34 -23.06 1.15
CA VAL A 114 8.07 -23.19 0.43
C VAL A 114 6.89 -23.07 1.40
N GLY A 115 6.03 -22.06 1.19
CA GLY A 115 4.81 -21.87 1.97
C GLY A 115 5.02 -21.29 3.37
N ASP A 116 6.26 -20.94 3.73
CA ASP A 116 6.53 -20.05 4.85
C ASP A 116 6.31 -18.61 4.35
N HIS A 117 5.48 -17.86 5.08
CA HIS A 117 5.14 -16.45 4.81
C HIS A 117 5.55 -15.57 6.03
N THR A 118 6.49 -16.04 6.83
CA THR A 118 6.98 -15.38 8.04
C THR A 118 8.13 -14.43 7.74
N ASN A 119 8.05 -13.17 8.16
CA ASN A 119 9.18 -12.24 8.10
C ASN A 119 10.36 -12.77 8.96
N PRO A 120 11.56 -13.01 8.40
CA PRO A 120 12.72 -13.50 9.17
C PRO A 120 13.22 -12.47 10.19
N TYR A 121 13.24 -11.20 9.82
CA TYR A 121 13.64 -10.14 10.73
C TYR A 121 12.43 -9.24 10.94
N PRO A 122 11.47 -9.65 11.80
CA PRO A 122 10.58 -8.66 12.35
C PRO A 122 11.50 -7.62 12.97
N THR A 123 11.40 -6.37 12.55
CA THR A 123 12.10 -5.29 13.23
C THR A 123 11.85 -5.46 14.71
N THR A 124 12.93 -5.57 15.49
CA THR A 124 12.90 -5.43 16.94
C THR A 124 11.90 -4.32 17.25
N PRO A 125 10.81 -4.56 18.00
CA PRO A 125 9.76 -3.56 18.11
C PRO A 125 10.40 -2.31 18.70
N ALA A 126 10.37 -1.20 17.94
CA ALA A 126 10.53 0.10 18.57
C ALA A 126 9.46 0.17 19.67
N PRO A 127 9.77 0.72 20.86
CA PRO A 127 8.87 0.72 22.01
C PRO A 127 7.44 1.03 21.56
N THR A 128 6.57 0.03 21.69
CA THR A 128 5.20 -0.04 21.15
C THR A 128 4.26 0.85 21.95
N GLU A 129 4.60 2.12 22.02
CA GLU A 129 3.75 3.12 22.64
C GLU A 129 2.57 3.35 21.71
N ARG A 130 1.39 2.93 22.18
CA ARG A 130 0.10 3.20 21.56
C ARG A 130 0.02 4.65 21.06
N GLY A 131 -0.40 4.82 19.81
CA GLY A 131 -0.49 6.11 19.15
C GLY A 131 0.81 6.60 18.52
N THR A 132 1.96 5.94 18.73
CA THR A 132 3.20 6.32 18.04
C THR A 132 3.11 6.04 16.55
N LEU A 133 3.59 6.97 15.73
CA LEU A 133 3.67 6.85 14.29
C LEU A 133 4.96 6.13 13.88
N TYR A 134 4.80 5.10 13.07
CA TYR A 134 5.88 4.32 12.49
C TYR A 134 5.87 4.45 10.97
N HIS A 135 7.02 4.18 10.37
CA HIS A 135 7.16 4.07 8.94
C HIS A 135 7.91 2.80 8.56
N GLU A 136 7.65 2.33 7.35
CA GLU A 136 8.36 1.22 6.74
C GLU A 136 8.46 1.42 5.23
N VAL A 137 9.48 0.86 4.59
CA VAL A 137 9.65 0.90 3.13
C VAL A 137 9.56 -0.51 2.56
N ARG A 138 8.71 -0.66 1.55
CA ARG A 138 8.70 -1.79 0.62
C ARG A 138 9.58 -1.45 -0.57
N ASP A 139 10.61 -2.25 -0.83
CA ASP A 139 11.43 -2.08 -2.02
C ASP A 139 10.67 -2.51 -3.30
N PRO A 140 11.19 -2.20 -4.50
CA PRO A 140 10.53 -2.58 -5.75
C PRO A 140 10.36 -4.10 -5.92
N TRP A 141 11.18 -4.91 -5.24
CA TRP A 141 11.19 -6.37 -5.30
C TRP A 141 10.27 -7.02 -4.25
N GLY A 142 9.64 -6.21 -3.40
CA GLY A 142 8.66 -6.65 -2.43
C GLY A 142 9.20 -6.99 -1.05
N SER A 143 10.47 -6.69 -0.78
CA SER A 143 11.02 -6.80 0.57
C SER A 143 10.69 -5.58 1.41
N TRP A 144 10.52 -5.84 2.70
CA TRP A 144 9.98 -4.93 3.72
C TRP A 144 11.12 -4.56 4.70
N SER A 145 11.32 -3.25 4.96
CA SER A 145 12.41 -2.79 5.82
C SER A 145 12.19 -3.05 7.32
N GLY A 146 10.96 -3.40 7.68
CA GLY A 146 10.41 -3.39 9.03
C GLY A 146 10.10 -1.97 9.56
N PHE A 147 9.14 -1.90 10.48
CA PHE A 147 8.66 -0.66 11.07
C PHE A 147 9.69 -0.01 12.00
N ALA A 148 9.94 1.28 11.75
CA ALA A 148 10.71 2.15 12.60
C ALA A 148 9.88 3.36 13.03
N ALA A 149 10.07 3.83 14.26
CA ALA A 149 9.36 5.02 14.75
C ALA A 149 9.76 6.26 13.93
N VAL A 150 8.78 7.08 13.55
CA VAL A 150 9.04 8.38 12.95
C VAL A 150 9.53 9.34 14.03
N ILE A 151 10.51 10.18 13.69
CA ILE A 151 11.10 11.19 14.59
C ILE A 151 10.02 12.02 15.29
N GLY A 152 10.24 12.44 16.54
CA GLY A 152 9.28 13.25 17.30
C GLY A 152 9.34 14.75 17.02
N TYR A 153 8.40 15.49 17.63
CA TYR A 153 8.35 16.96 17.61
C TYR A 153 8.99 17.53 18.89
N GLY A 154 9.78 18.60 18.75
CA GLY A 154 10.52 19.20 19.86
C GLY A 154 11.54 18.22 20.43
N SER A 155 11.44 17.92 21.73
CA SER A 155 12.32 16.96 22.42
C SER A 155 11.74 15.54 22.51
N ALA A 156 10.56 15.28 21.92
CA ALA A 156 9.96 13.96 21.94
C ALA A 156 10.78 12.99 21.06
N PRO A 157 11.00 11.73 21.50
CA PRO A 157 11.76 10.76 20.72
C PRO A 157 10.99 10.26 19.48
N SER A 158 9.66 10.27 19.55
CA SER A 158 8.76 9.82 18.50
C SER A 158 7.55 10.73 18.39
N PHE A 159 6.84 10.65 17.26
CA PHE A 159 5.61 11.41 17.05
C PHE A 159 4.40 10.56 17.42
N ASN A 160 3.56 11.03 18.35
CA ASN A 160 2.28 10.41 18.65
C ASN A 160 1.19 11.01 17.74
N ALA A 161 0.58 10.18 16.90
CA ALA A 161 -0.36 10.58 15.86
C ALA A 161 -1.76 9.99 16.11
N GLY A 162 -2.79 10.80 15.89
CA GLY A 162 -4.18 10.33 15.85
C GLY A 162 -4.70 10.04 14.42
N GLN A 163 -4.00 10.52 13.40
CA GLN A 163 -4.22 10.34 11.97
C GLN A 163 -2.90 10.63 11.23
N GLU A 164 -2.76 10.07 10.03
CA GLU A 164 -1.60 10.20 9.17
C GLU A 164 -1.99 10.24 7.69
N ALA A 165 -1.16 10.91 6.89
CA ALA A 165 -1.23 10.85 5.44
C ALA A 165 0.19 11.00 4.88
N ILE A 166 0.46 10.39 3.74
CA ILE A 166 1.77 10.44 3.10
C ILE A 166 1.61 10.54 1.59
N THR A 167 2.53 11.26 0.95
CA THR A 167 2.70 11.25 -0.49
C THR A 167 4.17 11.37 -0.84
N SER A 168 4.56 11.00 -2.06
CA SER A 168 5.88 11.26 -2.61
C SER A 168 5.83 12.37 -3.64
N THR A 169 6.89 13.16 -3.74
CA THR A 169 7.09 14.14 -4.81
C THR A 169 8.09 13.62 -5.86
N PRO A 170 8.16 14.22 -7.06
CA PRO A 170 9.08 13.79 -8.13
C PRO A 170 10.56 13.76 -7.75
N ASP A 171 10.98 14.52 -6.73
CA ASP A 171 12.33 14.52 -6.16
C ASP A 171 12.61 13.30 -5.25
N ARG A 172 11.67 12.35 -5.18
CA ARG A 172 11.69 11.14 -4.33
C ARG A 172 11.68 11.42 -2.83
N SER A 173 11.44 12.66 -2.41
CA SER A 173 11.11 12.91 -1.02
C SER A 173 9.68 12.49 -0.74
N THR A 174 9.40 12.08 0.50
CA THR A 174 8.04 11.84 0.97
C THR A 174 7.61 12.97 1.90
N GLN A 175 6.40 13.46 1.70
CA GLN A 175 5.75 14.46 2.51
C GLN A 175 4.72 13.76 3.40
N SER A 176 4.91 13.87 4.71
CA SER A 176 4.04 13.23 5.71
C SER A 176 3.28 14.28 6.49
N LEU A 177 2.00 14.03 6.69
CA LEU A 177 1.13 14.78 7.59
C LEU A 177 0.73 13.89 8.77
N ALA A 178 0.63 14.49 9.95
CA ALA A 178 0.10 13.80 11.13
C ALA A 178 -0.66 14.77 12.04
N ARG A 179 -1.68 14.25 12.74
CA ARG A 179 -2.36 14.99 13.80
C ARG A 179 -1.75 14.65 15.15
N GLY A 180 -1.19 15.63 15.84
CA GLY A 180 -0.68 15.46 17.20
C GLY A 180 -1.81 15.28 18.23
N ASN A 181 -1.44 14.91 19.46
CA ASN A 181 -2.38 14.78 20.58
C ASN A 181 -3.04 16.10 21.00
N ASP A 182 -2.47 17.23 20.58
CA ASP A 182 -3.04 18.57 20.71
C ASP A 182 -4.12 18.88 19.65
N GLY A 183 -4.37 17.95 18.73
CA GLY A 183 -5.33 18.10 17.63
C GLY A 183 -4.82 18.90 16.43
N ASN A 184 -3.60 19.42 16.48
CA ASN A 184 -3.02 20.22 15.40
C ASN A 184 -2.42 19.34 14.31
N LEU A 185 -2.45 19.85 13.07
CA LEU A 185 -1.86 19.22 11.90
C LEU A 185 -0.39 19.63 11.77
N TYR A 186 0.48 18.64 11.61
CA TYR A 186 1.91 18.79 11.44
C TYR A 186 2.35 18.22 10.09
N HIS A 187 3.45 18.76 9.57
CA HIS A 187 4.15 18.28 8.37
C HIS A 187 5.61 17.96 8.68
N THR A 188 6.11 16.90 8.06
CA THR A 188 7.54 16.58 7.97
C THR A 188 7.84 16.02 6.58
N ALA A 189 9.08 16.14 6.12
CA ALA A 189 9.56 15.49 4.91
C ALA A 189 10.67 14.50 5.22
N ARG A 190 10.72 13.40 4.46
CA ARG A 190 11.84 12.46 4.43
C ARG A 190 12.52 12.53 3.07
N TYR A 191 13.81 12.75 3.04
CA TYR A 191 14.60 12.79 1.81
C TYR A 191 15.03 11.38 1.37
N PRO A 192 15.49 11.21 0.12
CA PRO A 192 15.92 9.92 -0.41
C PRO A 192 17.10 9.30 0.36
N ASP A 193 17.94 10.12 0.99
CA ASP A 193 19.03 9.68 1.87
C ASP A 193 18.55 9.17 3.24
N GLY A 194 17.25 9.28 3.51
CA GLY A 194 16.58 8.86 4.72
C GLY A 194 16.57 9.87 5.86
N SER A 195 17.16 11.05 5.67
CA SER A 195 17.09 12.15 6.63
C SER A 195 15.69 12.78 6.65
N TRP A 196 15.33 13.36 7.80
CA TRP A 196 14.04 14.00 8.02
C TRP A 196 14.22 15.49 8.31
N THR A 197 13.28 16.32 7.87
CA THR A 197 13.33 17.79 8.11
C THR A 197 12.93 18.21 9.53
N GLY A 198 12.33 17.31 10.30
CA GLY A 198 11.63 17.63 11.55
C GLY A 198 10.16 17.99 11.31
N TRP A 199 9.35 17.85 12.36
CA TRP A 199 7.94 18.22 12.33
C TRP A 199 7.75 19.73 12.52
N ALA A 200 6.86 20.32 11.72
CA ALA A 200 6.40 21.69 11.87
C ALA A 200 4.87 21.75 11.84
N PRO A 201 4.21 22.49 12.76
CA PRO A 201 2.77 22.69 12.70
C PRO A 201 2.40 23.54 11.48
N LEU A 202 1.27 23.24 10.85
CA LEU A 202 0.73 24.08 9.77
C LEU A 202 -0.07 25.23 10.37
N GLY A 203 0.17 26.44 9.84
CA GLY A 203 -0.60 27.64 10.19
C GLY A 203 -2.11 27.45 9.98
N GLY A 204 -2.92 28.05 10.84
CA GLY A 204 -4.39 27.93 10.81
C GLY A 204 -5.08 28.89 9.84
N VAL A 205 -6.41 28.77 9.74
CA VAL A 205 -7.27 29.66 8.95
C VAL A 205 -7.38 31.03 9.63
N GLY A 206 -7.40 32.11 8.86
CA GLY A 206 -7.71 33.45 9.38
C GLY A 206 -6.72 33.99 10.41
N GLY A 207 -5.46 33.53 10.38
CA GLY A 207 -4.41 33.95 11.32
C GLY A 207 -4.36 33.14 12.62
N ALA A 208 -5.16 32.08 12.75
CA ALA A 208 -4.97 31.11 13.83
C ALA A 208 -3.56 30.50 13.75
N ALA A 209 -2.93 30.29 14.92
CA ALA A 209 -1.54 29.85 14.98
C ALA A 209 -1.34 28.49 14.30
N ASN A 210 -2.24 27.54 14.55
CA ASN A 210 -2.18 26.18 14.00
C ASN A 210 -3.53 25.76 13.41
N PHE A 211 -3.50 24.88 12.41
CA PHE A 211 -4.69 24.26 11.85
C PHE A 211 -5.02 22.97 12.59
N ALA A 212 -6.24 22.88 13.14
CA ALA A 212 -6.76 21.67 13.74
C ALA A 212 -7.64 20.90 12.75
N ALA A 213 -7.35 19.61 12.56
CA ALA A 213 -8.01 18.77 11.57
C ALA A 213 -8.49 17.45 12.17
N SER A 214 -9.69 17.00 11.79
CA SER A 214 -10.20 15.68 12.16
C SER A 214 -9.66 14.58 11.24
N THR A 215 -9.39 14.90 9.98
CA THR A 215 -8.84 14.01 8.94
C THR A 215 -8.26 14.85 7.81
N PHE A 216 -7.32 14.29 7.04
CA PHE A 216 -6.63 14.98 5.96
C PHE A 216 -6.01 13.97 4.99
N SER A 217 -5.66 14.45 3.81
CA SER A 217 -4.97 13.71 2.78
C SER A 217 -4.08 14.67 1.99
N ILE A 218 -2.98 14.15 1.45
CA ILE A 218 -1.97 14.90 0.71
C ILE A 218 -1.64 14.19 -0.60
N ALA A 219 -1.47 14.94 -1.68
CA ALA A 219 -1.10 14.45 -3.00
C ALA A 219 0.12 15.20 -3.54
N GLY A 220 1.16 14.46 -3.91
CA GLY A 220 2.36 14.98 -4.55
C GLY A 220 2.07 15.21 -6.02
N MET A 221 2.17 16.47 -6.44
CA MET A 221 1.80 16.90 -7.79
C MET A 221 2.97 16.71 -8.76
N PRO A 222 2.70 16.50 -10.06
CA PRO A 222 3.74 16.35 -11.08
C PRO A 222 4.71 17.54 -11.18
N ASN A 223 4.28 18.74 -10.77
CA ASN A 223 5.10 19.95 -10.77
C ASN A 223 6.02 20.10 -9.54
N GLY A 224 6.01 19.14 -8.61
CA GLY A 224 6.81 19.18 -7.38
C GLY A 224 6.11 19.82 -6.17
N ASP A 225 4.93 20.41 -6.37
CA ASP A 225 4.10 20.86 -5.25
C ASP A 225 3.45 19.66 -4.55
N ALA A 226 2.84 19.90 -3.40
CA ALA A 226 1.89 18.98 -2.77
C ALA A 226 0.59 19.70 -2.44
N GLN A 227 -0.54 19.05 -2.72
CA GLN A 227 -1.87 19.56 -2.39
C GLN A 227 -2.42 18.83 -1.16
N VAL A 228 -2.99 19.58 -0.22
CA VAL A 228 -3.56 19.06 1.02
C VAL A 228 -5.05 19.38 1.04
N LEU A 229 -5.85 18.35 1.33
CA LEU A 229 -7.22 18.51 1.78
C LEU A 229 -7.33 18.07 3.23
N ALA A 230 -8.07 18.85 4.02
CA ALA A 230 -8.33 18.54 5.41
C ALA A 230 -9.78 18.85 5.77
N VAL A 231 -10.33 18.07 6.68
CA VAL A 231 -11.61 18.38 7.34
C VAL A 231 -11.29 19.01 8.68
N GLY A 232 -11.75 20.25 8.88
CA GLY A 232 -11.60 20.95 10.17
C GLY A 232 -12.44 20.31 11.27
N ASN A 233 -12.26 20.76 12.52
CA ASN A 233 -13.11 20.32 13.64
C ASN A 233 -14.56 20.82 13.52
N ASP A 234 -14.80 21.82 12.66
CA ASP A 234 -16.12 22.30 12.25
C ASP A 234 -16.80 21.40 11.19
N GLY A 235 -16.11 20.35 10.73
CA GLY A 235 -16.56 19.48 9.66
C GLY A 235 -16.40 20.06 8.25
N GLY A 236 -15.93 21.31 8.12
CA GLY A 236 -15.71 21.96 6.83
C GLY A 236 -14.50 21.39 6.10
N ILE A 237 -14.54 21.40 4.77
CA ILE A 237 -13.44 20.94 3.92
C ILE A 237 -12.54 22.14 3.59
N TYR A 238 -11.24 21.99 3.80
CA TYR A 238 -10.23 23.02 3.56
C TYR A 238 -9.12 22.51 2.65
N PHE A 239 -8.64 23.40 1.78
CA PHE A 239 -7.55 23.17 0.84
C PHE A 239 -6.35 24.05 1.20
N ASN A 240 -5.15 23.48 1.08
CA ASN A 240 -3.88 24.20 1.14
C ASN A 240 -2.90 23.54 0.16
N ALA A 241 -1.85 24.25 -0.23
CA ALA A 241 -0.77 23.70 -1.05
C ALA A 241 0.59 24.04 -0.44
N ARG A 242 1.47 23.05 -0.44
CA ARG A 242 2.89 23.22 -0.23
C ARG A 242 3.55 23.35 -1.58
N LEU A 243 4.16 24.50 -1.85
CA LEU A 243 4.91 24.74 -3.07
C LEU A 243 6.21 23.92 -3.07
N VAL A 244 6.75 23.67 -4.26
CA VAL A 244 8.07 23.04 -4.45
C VAL A 244 9.18 23.81 -3.73
N SER A 245 9.01 25.12 -3.52
CA SER A 245 9.90 25.96 -2.70
C SER A 245 9.85 25.65 -1.20
N GLY A 246 8.90 24.82 -0.76
CA GLY A 246 8.62 24.50 0.63
C GLY A 246 7.66 25.47 1.34
N SER A 247 7.26 26.56 0.69
CA SER A 247 6.30 27.52 1.26
C SER A 247 4.86 27.01 1.19
N TRP A 248 4.05 27.33 2.21
CA TRP A 248 2.62 27.03 2.24
C TRP A 248 1.81 28.20 1.72
N GLN A 249 0.79 27.94 0.91
CA GLN A 249 -0.10 28.98 0.36
C GLN A 249 -1.12 29.50 1.38
N GLY A 250 -1.45 28.71 2.39
CA GLY A 250 -2.48 29.00 3.37
C GLY A 250 -3.81 28.32 3.06
N TRP A 251 -4.64 28.18 4.09
CA TRP A 251 -5.89 27.45 3.98
C TRP A 251 -7.00 28.27 3.33
N SER A 252 -7.76 27.62 2.45
CA SER A 252 -8.99 28.12 1.85
C SER A 252 -10.10 27.09 2.00
N LYS A 253 -11.33 27.54 2.25
CA LYS A 253 -12.47 26.62 2.41
C LYS A 253 -12.97 26.15 1.04
N VAL A 254 -13.30 24.86 0.91
CA VAL A 254 -13.79 24.24 -0.33
C VAL A 254 -15.31 24.17 -0.29
N GLY A 255 -15.94 25.28 -0.65
CA GLY A 255 -17.40 25.42 -0.63
C GLY A 255 -18.01 25.25 0.78
N ASP A 256 -19.30 24.93 0.82
CA ASP A 256 -20.07 24.80 2.06
C ASP A 256 -20.33 23.34 2.49
N TRP A 257 -19.63 22.40 1.86
CA TRP A 257 -19.76 20.98 2.16
C TRP A 257 -19.07 20.61 3.47
N SER A 258 -19.64 19.61 4.14
CA SER A 258 -19.04 18.98 5.31
C SER A 258 -18.81 17.49 5.07
N ALA A 259 -17.70 16.99 5.63
CA ALA A 259 -17.28 15.61 5.48
C ALA A 259 -16.73 15.07 6.79
N ARG A 260 -16.60 13.76 6.88
CA ARG A 260 -15.90 13.06 7.97
C ARG A 260 -14.64 12.32 7.53
N LYS A 261 -14.45 12.14 6.22
CA LYS A 261 -13.24 11.59 5.57
C LYS A 261 -12.97 12.33 4.27
N VAL A 262 -11.70 12.47 3.93
CA VAL A 262 -11.25 13.06 2.66
C VAL A 262 -10.03 12.30 2.13
N SER A 263 -9.94 12.16 0.81
CA SER A 263 -8.78 11.61 0.12
C SER A 263 -8.56 12.36 -1.19
N ILE A 264 -7.30 12.68 -1.51
CA ILE A 264 -6.90 13.39 -2.72
C ILE A 264 -5.80 12.61 -3.45
N ALA A 265 -5.88 12.56 -4.78
CA ALA A 265 -4.86 11.99 -5.64
C ALA A 265 -4.49 12.95 -6.76
N ALA A 266 -3.19 13.09 -7.01
CA ALA A 266 -2.67 13.80 -8.17
C ALA A 266 -2.84 12.94 -9.43
N MET A 267 -3.21 13.59 -10.54
CA MET A 267 -3.30 12.96 -11.85
C MET A 267 -2.11 13.39 -12.72
N PRO A 268 -1.70 12.55 -13.71
CA PRO A 268 -0.59 12.91 -14.61
C PRO A 268 -0.80 14.21 -15.40
N ASN A 269 -2.05 14.62 -15.61
CA ASN A 269 -2.39 15.86 -16.32
C ASN A 269 -2.37 17.12 -15.43
N GLY A 270 -2.04 17.00 -14.14
CA GLY A 270 -2.00 18.12 -13.21
C GLY A 270 -3.32 18.35 -12.44
N ASP A 271 -4.41 17.69 -12.83
CA ASP A 271 -5.65 17.70 -12.05
C ASP A 271 -5.46 16.92 -10.74
N SER A 272 -6.43 17.06 -9.85
CA SER A 272 -6.58 16.19 -8.69
C SER A 272 -7.98 15.58 -8.62
N GLN A 273 -8.02 14.29 -8.31
CA GLN A 273 -9.26 13.57 -8.03
C GLN A 273 -9.46 13.54 -6.52
N VAL A 274 -10.68 13.81 -6.08
CA VAL A 274 -11.01 13.94 -4.66
C VAL A 274 -12.18 13.03 -4.31
N LEU A 275 -12.04 12.31 -3.20
CA LEU A 275 -13.13 11.61 -2.54
C LEU A 275 -13.40 12.21 -1.17
N ILE A 276 -14.68 12.23 -0.78
CA ILE A 276 -15.08 12.43 0.61
C ILE A 276 -16.07 11.35 1.03
N VAL A 277 -16.13 11.12 2.34
CA VAL A 277 -17.32 10.58 2.99
C VAL A 277 -18.04 11.75 3.64
N GLY A 278 -19.25 12.05 3.18
CA GLY A 278 -20.11 13.08 3.76
C GLY A 278 -20.54 12.75 5.18
N ASN A 279 -21.08 13.73 5.90
CA ASN A 279 -21.64 13.49 7.24
C ASN A 279 -22.85 12.53 7.20
N ASP A 280 -23.55 12.47 6.07
CA ASP A 280 -24.58 11.48 5.75
C ASP A 280 -24.04 10.04 5.58
N GLY A 281 -22.73 9.90 5.44
CA GLY A 281 -22.03 8.64 5.25
C GLY A 281 -22.00 8.07 3.86
N LEU A 282 -22.28 8.92 2.87
CA LEU A 282 -22.19 8.58 1.46
C LEU A 282 -20.87 9.07 0.86
N VAL A 283 -20.41 8.38 -0.18
CA VAL A 283 -19.21 8.75 -0.92
C VAL A 283 -19.55 9.74 -2.03
N TYR A 284 -18.81 10.84 -2.05
CA TYR A 284 -18.87 11.85 -3.10
C TYR A 284 -17.50 12.02 -3.76
N HIS A 285 -17.53 12.36 -5.05
CA HIS A 285 -16.37 12.59 -5.89
C HIS A 285 -16.37 14.02 -6.44
N ASN A 286 -15.19 14.61 -6.58
CA ASN A 286 -14.98 15.94 -7.18
C ASN A 286 -13.61 15.97 -7.88
N ILE A 287 -13.45 16.91 -8.81
CA ILE A 287 -12.20 17.19 -9.50
C ILE A 287 -11.78 18.61 -9.18
N ARG A 288 -10.52 18.77 -8.78
CA ARG A 288 -9.84 20.06 -8.81
C ARG A 288 -9.00 20.12 -10.07
N PHE A 289 -9.34 21.02 -10.98
CA PHE A 289 -8.59 21.19 -12.21
C PHE A 289 -7.23 21.84 -11.94
N ASP A 290 -6.28 21.63 -12.84
CA ASP A 290 -4.94 22.25 -12.81
C ASP A 290 -5.00 23.78 -12.66
N ASN A 291 -6.00 24.43 -13.25
CA ASN A 291 -6.28 25.86 -13.16
C ASN A 291 -6.85 26.31 -11.79
N GLY A 292 -7.07 25.37 -10.87
CA GLY A 292 -7.55 25.60 -9.51
C GLY A 292 -9.07 25.65 -9.34
N SER A 293 -9.85 25.57 -10.41
CA SER A 293 -11.32 25.48 -10.35
C SER A 293 -11.79 24.09 -9.92
N TRP A 294 -13.03 24.00 -9.42
CA TRP A 294 -13.63 22.77 -8.92
C TRP A 294 -14.81 22.36 -9.80
N GLN A 295 -14.93 21.06 -10.08
CA GLN A 295 -16.06 20.50 -10.82
C GLN A 295 -17.38 20.59 -10.03
N GLY A 296 -17.29 20.43 -8.71
CA GLY A 296 -18.45 20.26 -7.81
C GLY A 296 -18.61 18.80 -7.37
N TRP A 297 -19.26 18.61 -6.22
CA TRP A 297 -19.43 17.29 -5.62
C TRP A 297 -20.54 16.50 -6.30
N ASN A 298 -20.21 15.25 -6.66
CA ASN A 298 -21.12 14.31 -7.29
C ASN A 298 -21.19 13.02 -6.47
N GLY A 299 -22.39 12.47 -6.28
CA GLY A 299 -22.56 11.19 -5.59
C GLY A 299 -21.94 10.04 -6.40
N VAL A 300 -21.30 9.09 -5.71
CA VAL A 300 -20.73 7.88 -6.33
C VAL A 300 -21.71 6.72 -6.17
N ALA A 301 -22.11 6.11 -7.29
CA ALA A 301 -23.00 4.95 -7.30
C ALA A 301 -22.44 3.79 -6.45
N GLY A 302 -23.33 3.03 -5.82
CA GLY A 302 -23.00 1.97 -4.89
C GLY A 302 -22.81 0.59 -5.51
N PHE A 303 -22.39 -0.37 -4.69
CA PHE A 303 -22.26 -1.78 -5.07
C PHE A 303 -23.63 -2.39 -5.44
N GLY A 304 -23.65 -3.34 -6.37
CA GLY A 304 -24.87 -4.05 -6.75
C GLY A 304 -25.96 -3.19 -7.38
N GLY A 305 -25.61 -2.04 -7.95
CA GLY A 305 -26.57 -1.11 -8.57
C GLY A 305 -27.24 -0.13 -7.60
N ALA A 306 -26.78 -0.03 -6.35
CA ALA A 306 -27.25 0.98 -5.43
C ALA A 306 -26.97 2.41 -5.96
N ALA A 307 -27.87 3.35 -5.67
CA ALA A 307 -27.74 4.73 -6.16
C ALA A 307 -26.56 5.49 -5.50
N SER A 308 -26.12 5.05 -4.31
CA SER A 308 -25.03 5.69 -3.58
C SER A 308 -24.22 4.64 -2.83
N PHE A 309 -22.91 4.87 -2.71
CA PHE A 309 -22.02 4.03 -1.92
C PHE A 309 -21.87 4.60 -0.50
N GLY A 310 -22.17 3.79 0.52
CA GLY A 310 -21.97 4.16 1.93
C GLY A 310 -20.64 3.63 2.46
N ALA A 311 -19.83 4.49 3.08
CA ALA A 311 -18.49 4.13 3.55
C ALA A 311 -18.12 4.77 4.89
N SER A 312 -17.22 4.11 5.62
CA SER A 312 -16.55 4.65 6.81
C SER A 312 -15.16 5.22 6.50
N ASN A 313 -14.53 4.75 5.42
CA ASN A 313 -13.20 5.17 4.98
C ASN A 313 -13.07 5.11 3.45
N VAL A 314 -12.26 5.98 2.86
CA VAL A 314 -12.00 6.07 1.42
C VAL A 314 -10.54 6.43 1.16
N ALA A 315 -9.96 5.87 0.11
CA ALA A 315 -8.67 6.28 -0.44
C ALA A 315 -8.69 6.24 -1.98
N ILE A 316 -7.92 7.13 -2.61
CA ILE A 316 -7.82 7.24 -4.07
C ILE A 316 -6.36 7.39 -4.49
N THR A 317 -6.02 6.87 -5.66
CA THR A 317 -4.73 7.11 -6.30
C THR A 317 -4.90 7.33 -7.80
N GLY A 318 -4.08 8.22 -8.38
CA GLY A 318 -4.01 8.47 -9.81
C GLY A 318 -3.01 7.51 -10.44
N MET A 319 -3.41 6.84 -11.51
CA MET A 319 -2.60 5.86 -12.20
C MET A 319 -1.81 6.50 -13.35
N PRO A 320 -0.65 5.95 -13.74
CA PRO A 320 0.14 6.47 -14.88
C PRO A 320 -0.63 6.53 -16.21
N ASN A 321 -1.64 5.68 -16.39
CA ASN A 321 -2.49 5.65 -17.58
C ASN A 321 -3.61 6.70 -17.58
N GLY A 322 -3.72 7.52 -16.54
CA GLY A 322 -4.76 8.55 -16.39
C GLY A 322 -6.07 8.06 -15.75
N ASP A 323 -6.18 6.78 -15.40
CA ASP A 323 -7.26 6.29 -14.56
C ASP A 323 -7.05 6.72 -13.10
N ALA A 324 -8.11 6.69 -12.29
CA ALA A 324 -8.00 6.72 -10.84
C ALA A 324 -8.54 5.41 -10.27
N GLN A 325 -7.77 4.81 -9.35
CA GLN A 325 -8.23 3.66 -8.58
C GLN A 325 -8.67 4.12 -7.19
N LEU A 326 -9.80 3.57 -6.75
CA LEU A 326 -10.48 3.97 -5.53
C LEU A 326 -10.70 2.74 -4.66
N VAL A 327 -10.50 2.89 -3.36
CA VAL A 327 -10.82 1.87 -2.37
C VAL A 327 -11.63 2.49 -1.24
N ALA A 328 -12.52 1.70 -0.68
CA ALA A 328 -13.37 2.14 0.43
C ALA A 328 -13.58 1.00 1.41
N VAL A 329 -13.69 1.36 2.70
CA VAL A 329 -14.31 0.49 3.70
C VAL A 329 -15.79 0.83 3.71
N GLY A 330 -16.63 -0.09 3.23
CA GLY A 330 -18.08 0.07 3.24
C GLY A 330 -18.62 0.18 4.66
N ASN A 331 -19.84 0.70 4.81
CA ASN A 331 -20.50 0.74 6.13
C ASN A 331 -20.78 -0.67 6.71
N ASP A 332 -20.68 -1.71 5.88
CA ASP A 332 -20.69 -3.12 6.27
C ASP A 332 -19.34 -3.61 6.82
N GLY A 333 -18.30 -2.77 6.81
CA GLY A 333 -16.95 -3.07 7.28
C GLY A 333 -16.05 -3.75 6.24
N ASN A 334 -16.54 -4.03 5.02
CA ASN A 334 -15.78 -4.73 3.99
C ASN A 334 -15.05 -3.76 3.07
N VAL A 335 -13.92 -4.20 2.50
CA VAL A 335 -13.15 -3.43 1.52
C VAL A 335 -13.73 -3.64 0.12
N TYR A 336 -13.95 -2.53 -0.58
CA TYR A 336 -14.37 -2.48 -1.97
C TYR A 336 -13.35 -1.70 -2.82
N HIS A 337 -13.24 -2.07 -4.09
CA HIS A 337 -12.41 -1.41 -5.10
C HIS A 337 -13.26 -0.96 -6.29
N SER A 338 -12.90 0.18 -6.88
CA SER A 338 -13.53 0.72 -8.09
C SER A 338 -12.47 1.45 -8.93
N ILE A 339 -12.79 1.67 -10.20
CA ILE A 339 -11.96 2.45 -11.14
C ILE A 339 -12.81 3.53 -11.77
N ARG A 340 -12.30 4.77 -11.72
CA ARG A 340 -12.74 5.86 -12.59
C ARG A 340 -11.77 5.94 -13.76
N LEU A 341 -12.24 5.60 -14.93
CA LEU A 341 -11.42 5.59 -16.15
C LEU A 341 -11.06 7.03 -16.56
N ALA A 342 -9.96 7.18 -17.31
CA ALA A 342 -9.51 8.46 -17.85
C ALA A 342 -10.59 9.19 -18.67
N ASN A 343 -11.49 8.42 -19.31
CA ASN A 343 -12.65 8.96 -20.05
C ASN A 343 -13.80 9.45 -19.14
N GLY A 344 -13.67 9.33 -17.83
CA GLY A 344 -14.65 9.75 -16.83
C GLY A 344 -15.71 8.72 -16.45
N SER A 345 -15.76 7.57 -17.13
CA SER A 345 -16.69 6.48 -16.79
C SER A 345 -16.22 5.66 -15.58
N TRP A 346 -17.17 4.99 -14.91
CA TRP A 346 -16.92 4.21 -13.70
C TRP A 346 -17.14 2.71 -13.95
N GLN A 347 -16.25 1.87 -13.42
CA GLN A 347 -16.40 0.40 -13.50
C GLN A 347 -17.35 -0.20 -12.45
N GLY A 348 -17.82 0.62 -11.49
CA GLY A 348 -18.61 0.17 -10.35
C GLY A 348 -17.73 -0.44 -9.25
N TRP A 349 -18.31 -0.60 -8.07
CA TRP A 349 -17.61 -1.22 -6.94
C TRP A 349 -17.59 -2.74 -7.06
N GLY A 350 -16.51 -3.37 -6.61
CA GLY A 350 -16.41 -4.80 -6.40
C GLY A 350 -15.77 -5.11 -5.04
N PRO A 351 -16.23 -6.14 -4.31
CA PRO A 351 -15.59 -6.53 -3.05
C PRO A 351 -14.17 -7.03 -3.30
N VAL A 352 -13.27 -6.73 -2.36
CA VAL A 352 -11.90 -7.25 -2.36
C VAL A 352 -11.83 -8.48 -1.46
N ALA A 353 -11.39 -9.61 -2.01
CA ALA A 353 -11.26 -10.86 -1.28
C ALA A 353 -10.35 -10.72 -0.06
N GLY A 354 -10.66 -11.45 1.00
CA GLY A 354 -9.92 -11.48 2.27
C GLY A 354 -8.78 -12.48 2.32
N VAL A 355 -8.15 -12.59 3.49
CA VAL A 355 -7.04 -13.52 3.75
C VAL A 355 -7.50 -14.96 3.59
N GLY A 356 -6.65 -15.83 3.04
CA GLY A 356 -6.91 -17.27 2.97
C GLY A 356 -8.11 -17.67 2.09
N GLY A 357 -8.50 -16.81 1.13
CA GLY A 357 -9.63 -17.06 0.24
C GLY A 357 -10.99 -16.68 0.83
N ALA A 358 -11.04 -15.93 1.95
CA ALA A 358 -12.27 -15.34 2.44
C ALA A 358 -12.90 -14.44 1.35
N ALA A 359 -14.23 -14.44 1.27
CA ALA A 359 -14.93 -13.71 0.21
C ALA A 359 -14.70 -12.20 0.26
N ASN A 360 -14.52 -11.64 1.46
CA ASN A 360 -14.33 -10.21 1.69
C ASN A 360 -13.21 -9.98 2.72
N PHE A 361 -12.46 -8.90 2.56
CA PHE A 361 -11.55 -8.39 3.59
C PHE A 361 -12.26 -7.34 4.43
N ALA A 362 -12.26 -7.49 5.75
CA ALA A 362 -12.84 -6.52 6.68
C ALA A 362 -11.76 -5.63 7.29
N ALA A 363 -11.96 -4.32 7.28
CA ALA A 363 -10.95 -3.34 7.68
C ALA A 363 -11.55 -2.12 8.39
N SER A 364 -10.73 -1.41 9.15
CA SER A 364 -11.07 -0.13 9.78
C SER A 364 -10.33 1.07 9.15
N SER A 365 -9.19 0.80 8.52
CA SER A 365 -8.39 1.79 7.80
C SER A 365 -7.88 1.21 6.48
N ILE A 366 -7.74 2.06 5.45
CA ILE A 366 -7.33 1.65 4.10
C ILE A 366 -6.55 2.80 3.44
N GLY A 367 -5.47 2.46 2.72
CA GLY A 367 -4.71 3.35 1.86
C GLY A 367 -4.39 2.67 0.54
N ILE A 368 -4.22 3.47 -0.52
CA ILE A 368 -3.84 2.99 -1.86
C ILE A 368 -2.86 3.97 -2.50
N THR A 369 -1.92 3.44 -3.27
CA THR A 369 -1.02 4.23 -4.11
C THR A 369 -0.75 3.50 -5.42
N SER A 370 -0.51 4.25 -6.50
CA SER A 370 0.06 3.71 -7.74
C SER A 370 1.56 3.51 -7.61
N THR A 371 2.13 2.61 -8.41
CA THR A 371 3.55 2.53 -8.73
C THR A 371 3.80 2.83 -10.22
N PRO A 372 5.03 3.23 -10.61
CA PRO A 372 5.34 3.60 -12.00
C PRO A 372 5.06 2.52 -13.05
N ASN A 373 5.05 1.24 -12.65
CA ASN A 373 4.73 0.11 -13.52
C ASN A 373 3.22 -0.10 -13.76
N GLY A 374 2.36 0.74 -13.17
CA GLY A 374 0.91 0.64 -13.32
C GLY A 374 0.23 -0.29 -12.33
N ASP A 375 0.96 -0.86 -11.37
CA ASP A 375 0.35 -1.56 -10.24
C ASP A 375 -0.19 -0.56 -9.22
N ALA A 376 -1.12 -1.03 -8.37
CA ALA A 376 -1.54 -0.33 -7.18
C ALA A 376 -1.15 -1.14 -5.94
N GLN A 377 -0.57 -0.47 -4.94
CA GLN A 377 -0.23 -1.02 -3.63
C GLN A 377 -1.29 -0.54 -2.63
N LEU A 378 -1.77 -1.46 -1.80
CA LEU A 378 -2.78 -1.21 -0.78
C LEU A 378 -2.23 -1.57 0.58
N VAL A 379 -2.60 -0.79 1.59
CA VAL A 379 -2.43 -1.14 3.00
C VAL A 379 -3.73 -0.98 3.74
N ALA A 380 -4.00 -1.88 4.69
CA ALA A 380 -5.21 -1.83 5.50
C ALA A 380 -4.92 -2.16 6.95
N VAL A 381 -5.76 -1.68 7.86
CA VAL A 381 -5.86 -2.22 9.23
C VAL A 381 -7.04 -3.16 9.26
N GLY A 382 -6.79 -4.45 9.42
CA GLY A 382 -7.84 -5.45 9.60
C GLY A 382 -8.64 -5.19 10.88
N ASN A 383 -9.85 -5.75 10.99
CA ASN A 383 -10.64 -5.61 12.22
C ASN A 383 -10.02 -6.33 13.44
N ASP A 384 -8.99 -7.14 13.21
CA ASP A 384 -8.11 -7.72 14.22
C ASP A 384 -7.06 -6.72 14.76
N GLY A 385 -7.00 -5.51 14.21
CA GLY A 385 -6.04 -4.46 14.57
C GLY A 385 -4.65 -4.65 13.97
N ILE A 386 -4.50 -5.53 12.97
CA ILE A 386 -3.21 -5.80 12.32
C ILE A 386 -3.12 -5.06 10.97
N ALA A 387 -1.94 -4.54 10.65
CA ALA A 387 -1.63 -3.98 9.35
C ALA A 387 -1.42 -5.09 8.30
N TYR A 388 -2.07 -4.94 7.15
CA TYR A 388 -1.97 -5.84 6.00
C TYR A 388 -1.56 -5.08 4.75
N HIS A 389 -0.90 -5.76 3.82
CA HIS A 389 -0.58 -5.29 2.48
C HIS A 389 -1.25 -6.17 1.42
N ASN A 390 -1.65 -5.56 0.30
CA ASN A 390 -2.11 -6.24 -0.91
C ASN A 390 -1.66 -5.43 -2.13
N ALA A 391 -1.62 -6.04 -3.30
CA ALA A 391 -1.35 -5.37 -4.56
C ALA A 391 -2.39 -5.75 -5.60
N ARG A 392 -2.76 -4.78 -6.44
CA ARG A 392 -3.49 -5.00 -7.67
C ARG A 392 -2.55 -4.71 -8.83
N PHE A 393 -2.23 -5.74 -9.59
CA PHE A 393 -1.33 -5.62 -10.73
C PHE A 393 -2.00 -4.86 -11.88
N ALA A 394 -1.19 -4.29 -12.78
CA ALA A 394 -1.66 -3.62 -14.00
C ALA A 394 -2.55 -4.53 -14.88
N SER A 395 -2.34 -5.85 -14.81
CA SER A 395 -3.19 -6.87 -15.45
C SER A 395 -4.61 -6.94 -14.87
N GLY A 396 -4.83 -6.35 -13.70
CA GLY A 396 -6.06 -6.42 -12.92
C GLY A 396 -6.14 -7.59 -11.94
N SER A 397 -5.14 -8.48 -11.91
CA SER A 397 -5.08 -9.56 -10.91
C SER A 397 -4.65 -9.04 -9.54
N TRP A 398 -5.11 -9.70 -8.49
CA TRP A 398 -4.78 -9.38 -7.10
C TRP A 398 -3.70 -10.31 -6.57
N GLN A 399 -2.80 -9.76 -5.75
CA GLN A 399 -1.81 -10.55 -4.99
C GLN A 399 -2.48 -11.32 -3.84
N GLY A 400 -3.46 -10.70 -3.18
CA GLY A 400 -4.04 -11.18 -1.92
C GLY A 400 -3.40 -10.49 -0.71
N TRP A 401 -4.10 -10.51 0.43
CA TRP A 401 -3.65 -9.85 1.65
C TRP A 401 -2.58 -10.65 2.39
N GLY A 402 -1.44 -10.01 2.65
CA GLY A 402 -0.38 -10.50 3.54
C GLY A 402 -0.28 -9.63 4.79
N SER A 403 -0.06 -10.25 5.96
CA SER A 403 0.14 -9.52 7.21
C SER A 403 1.51 -8.85 7.23
N LEU A 404 1.58 -7.61 7.73
CA LEU A 404 2.82 -6.90 8.02
C LEU A 404 3.30 -7.13 9.46
N GLY A 405 2.56 -7.92 10.25
CA GLY A 405 2.93 -8.27 11.63
C GLY A 405 2.94 -7.09 12.62
N PHE A 406 2.25 -6.00 12.30
CA PHE A 406 2.26 -4.76 13.08
C PHE A 406 0.86 -4.39 13.55
N GLY A 407 0.69 -4.16 14.87
CA GLY A 407 -0.56 -3.69 15.45
C GLY A 407 -0.79 -2.22 15.16
N ALA A 408 -1.84 -1.89 14.43
CA ALA A 408 -2.11 -0.55 13.96
C ALA A 408 -3.58 -0.14 14.15
N VAL A 409 -3.81 1.17 14.27
CA VAL A 409 -5.16 1.78 14.23
C VAL A 409 -5.39 2.56 12.94
N ASN A 410 -4.32 3.01 12.28
CA ASN A 410 -4.38 3.71 11.02
C ASN A 410 -3.18 3.30 10.16
N VAL A 411 -3.33 3.44 8.84
CA VAL A 411 -2.27 3.24 7.85
C VAL A 411 -2.40 4.25 6.72
N ALA A 412 -1.27 4.61 6.11
CA ALA A 412 -1.21 5.36 4.85
C ALA A 412 -0.04 4.84 4.01
N ILE A 413 -0.10 4.99 2.68
CA ILE A 413 0.94 4.51 1.76
C ILE A 413 1.16 5.50 0.62
N THR A 414 2.41 5.61 0.16
CA THR A 414 2.76 6.27 -1.10
C THR A 414 3.77 5.43 -1.88
N GLY A 415 3.66 5.43 -3.21
CA GLY A 415 4.59 4.79 -4.12
C GLY A 415 5.61 5.80 -4.61
N LEU A 416 6.88 5.42 -4.70
CA LEU A 416 7.98 6.29 -5.11
C LEU A 416 8.33 6.05 -6.57
N ALA A 417 9.01 7.03 -7.18
CA ALA A 417 9.42 6.99 -8.59
C ALA A 417 10.40 5.85 -8.92
N ASP A 418 11.06 5.24 -7.94
CA ASP A 418 11.92 4.07 -8.12
C ASP A 418 11.19 2.73 -8.03
N GLY A 419 9.86 2.75 -7.83
CA GLY A 419 9.03 1.55 -7.67
C GLY A 419 8.90 1.05 -6.24
N SER A 420 9.61 1.67 -5.28
CA SER A 420 9.40 1.38 -3.86
C SER A 420 8.08 1.99 -3.37
N SER A 421 7.67 1.63 -2.16
CA SER A 421 6.55 2.28 -1.49
C SER A 421 6.86 2.50 -0.02
N GLN A 422 6.43 3.62 0.53
CA GLN A 422 6.56 3.91 1.95
C GLN A 422 5.19 3.86 2.62
N VAL A 423 5.13 3.14 3.74
CA VAL A 423 3.96 2.99 4.59
C VAL A 423 4.18 3.82 5.85
N LEU A 424 3.11 4.47 6.30
CA LEU A 424 2.97 4.95 7.67
C LEU A 424 1.94 4.09 8.40
N ALA A 425 2.16 3.85 9.69
CA ALA A 425 1.20 3.18 10.55
C ALA A 425 1.23 3.76 11.96
N THR A 426 0.06 4.07 12.51
CA THR A 426 -0.09 4.46 13.91
C THR A 426 -0.31 3.22 14.77
N HIS A 427 0.54 3.01 15.77
CA HIS A 427 0.51 1.81 16.62
C HIS A 427 -0.76 1.72 17.48
N SER A 428 -1.33 0.51 17.57
CA SER A 428 -2.58 0.23 18.31
C SER A 428 -2.49 0.20 19.82
#